data_AF-A0A937APZ6-F1
#
_entry.id   AF-A0A937APZ6-F1
#
_cell.length_a   1.000
_cell.length_b   1.000
_cell.length_c   1.000
_cell.angle_alpha   90.00
_cell.angle_beta   90.00
_cell.angle_gamma   90.00
#
_symmetry.space_group_name_H-M   'P 1'
#
loop_
_entity.id
_entity.type
_entity.pdbx_description
1 polymer ?
#
loop_
_entity_poly.entity_id
_entity_poly.type
_entity_poly.pdbx_seq_one_letter_code
_entity_poly.pdbx_strand_id
1 'polypeptide(L)'
;MTKSKKNRGFTLIELLVVIAIIALLVGILLPALGKARKSARQLKDGTQVRGIHQAMVTWAGSNKERFPLPSQLDKAGATITPALPASPTANDLNTQRSKDNTGNILSVLIWNNSITPELCVSPAEASGSVKVDDGYQNASPDKAQTKANAQWDPAFAGTPNDTGAGNPSGGRRQTGISNNSYAHIPPFGARESRWRDTYTATEAVIGSRGPQYNGTTGADQATYQTAGWQLLTGATGTESVTLNILGSKNAWAGNVVYNDNHVTFETRPDPIETTYRRAGQTTNAVVPDNLFVDETDETQPVDNNRRSNNWLRPLSTVTVSATTTTLTIWRD
;
A
#
# COMPACT_ATOMS: atom_id res chain seq x y z
N MET A 1 39.32 68.67 17.06
CA MET A 1 40.02 67.65 16.24
C MET A 1 39.15 66.41 16.14
N THR A 2 38.48 66.21 15.01
CA THR A 2 37.65 65.03 14.73
C THR A 2 38.51 63.93 14.11
N LYS A 3 38.76 62.85 14.85
CA LYS A 3 39.47 61.66 14.34
C LYS A 3 38.64 61.03 13.21
N SER A 4 39.11 61.14 11.97
CA SER A 4 38.60 60.36 10.84
C SER A 4 38.71 58.86 11.17
N LYS A 5 37.57 58.17 11.28
CA LYS A 5 37.54 56.70 11.39
C LYS A 5 38.00 56.14 10.05
N LYS A 6 39.19 55.53 10.02
CA LYS A 6 39.63 54.73 8.87
C LYS A 6 38.65 53.57 8.68
N ASN A 7 37.77 53.67 7.70
CA ASN A 7 36.97 52.53 7.25
C ASN A 7 37.93 51.51 6.61
N ARG A 8 38.12 50.36 7.25
CA ARG A 8 38.89 49.25 6.67
C ARG A 8 38.00 48.62 5.59
N GLY A 9 38.41 48.73 4.33
CA GLY A 9 37.75 48.05 3.22
C GLY A 9 38.04 46.55 3.25
N PHE A 10 37.03 45.74 2.96
CA PHE A 10 37.17 44.29 2.83
C PHE A 10 37.95 43.97 1.56
N THR A 11 38.96 43.10 1.64
CA THR A 11 39.72 42.67 0.46
C THR A 11 38.98 41.56 -0.29
N LEU A 12 39.17 41.48 -1.61
CA LEU A 12 38.65 40.38 -2.43
C LEU A 12 39.13 39.01 -1.93
N ILE A 13 40.35 38.94 -1.40
CA ILE A 13 40.95 37.72 -0.86
C ILE A 13 40.22 37.26 0.40
N GLU A 14 39.93 38.18 1.34
CA GLU A 14 39.17 37.85 2.56
C GLU A 14 37.78 37.32 2.20
N LEU A 15 37.11 37.91 1.22
CA LEU A 15 35.81 37.42 0.75
C LEU A 15 35.93 36.04 0.11
N LEU A 16 36.96 35.82 -0.70
CA LEU A 16 37.20 34.56 -1.41
C LEU A 16 37.47 33.40 -0.44
N VAL A 17 38.28 33.61 0.60
CA VAL A 17 38.56 32.57 1.60
C VAL A 17 37.28 32.20 2.37
N VAL A 18 36.45 33.19 2.70
CA VAL A 18 35.18 32.93 3.42
C VAL A 18 34.24 32.08 2.59
N ILE A 19 34.03 32.40 1.31
CA ILE A 19 33.17 31.58 0.44
C ILE A 19 33.75 30.18 0.23
N ALA A 20 35.08 30.04 0.17
CA ALA A 20 35.74 28.73 0.03
C ALA A 20 35.50 27.84 1.27
N ILE A 21 35.60 28.42 2.47
CA ILE A 21 35.31 27.69 3.71
C ILE A 21 33.82 27.31 3.78
N ILE A 22 32.91 28.22 3.43
CA ILE A 22 31.47 27.91 3.41
C ILE A 22 31.17 26.78 2.40
N ALA A 23 31.75 26.84 1.20
CA ALA A 23 31.56 25.81 0.19
C ALA A 23 32.06 24.44 0.66
N LEU A 24 33.21 24.38 1.35
CA LEU A 24 33.74 23.16 1.94
C LEU A 24 32.80 22.59 3.02
N LEU A 25 32.34 23.45 3.94
CA LEU A 25 31.45 23.05 5.03
C LEU A 25 30.10 22.53 4.48
N VAL A 26 29.51 23.23 3.52
CA VAL A 26 28.27 22.81 2.86
C VAL A 26 28.47 21.51 2.09
N GLY A 27 29.62 21.33 1.42
CA GLY A 27 29.97 20.12 0.69
C GLY A 27 29.97 18.86 1.56
N ILE A 28 30.40 18.98 2.83
CA ILE A 28 30.38 17.86 3.79
C ILE A 28 28.98 17.67 4.40
N LEU A 29 28.20 18.76 4.57
CA LEU A 29 26.90 18.72 5.25
C LEU A 29 25.75 18.20 4.38
N LEU A 30 25.74 18.50 3.07
CA LEU A 30 24.64 18.13 2.17
C LEU A 30 24.40 16.61 2.05
N PRO A 31 25.42 15.74 1.88
CA PRO A 31 25.21 14.29 1.81
C PRO A 31 24.64 13.71 3.12
N ALA A 32 25.11 14.24 4.27
CA ALA A 32 24.62 13.82 5.58
C ALA A 32 23.13 14.18 5.76
N LEU A 33 22.73 15.37 5.34
CA LEU A 33 21.33 15.82 5.40
C LEU A 33 20.42 14.97 4.49
N GLY A 34 20.89 14.57 3.32
CA GLY A 34 20.16 13.67 2.42
C GLY A 34 19.85 12.32 3.06
N LYS A 35 20.86 11.70 3.68
CA LYS A 35 20.68 10.43 4.43
C LYS A 35 19.73 10.59 5.60
N ALA A 36 19.90 11.64 6.40
CA ALA A 36 19.03 11.91 7.55
C ALA A 36 17.56 12.09 7.14
N ARG A 37 17.29 12.80 6.04
CA ARG A 37 15.93 12.95 5.49
C ARG A 37 15.34 11.61 5.03
N LYS A 38 16.13 10.76 4.37
CA LYS A 38 15.67 9.41 3.96
C LYS A 38 15.27 8.58 5.17
N SER A 39 16.12 8.52 6.21
CA SER A 39 15.82 7.81 7.45
C SER A 39 14.58 8.37 8.17
N ALA A 40 14.42 9.69 8.20
CA ALA A 40 13.23 10.32 8.80
C ALA A 40 11.94 9.96 8.04
N ARG A 41 11.98 9.94 6.70
CA ARG A 41 10.84 9.50 5.88
C ARG A 41 10.52 8.02 6.12
N GLN A 42 11.53 7.15 6.16
CA GLN A 42 11.35 5.73 6.46
C GLN A 42 10.72 5.49 7.84
N LEU A 43 11.18 6.19 8.88
CA LEU A 43 10.62 6.08 10.23
C LEU A 43 9.16 6.56 10.27
N LYS A 44 8.86 7.68 9.59
CA LYS A 44 7.50 8.21 9.51
C LYS A 44 6.57 7.27 8.74
N ASP A 45 7.04 6.70 7.63
CA ASP A 45 6.31 5.69 6.85
C ASP A 45 5.96 4.47 7.72
N GLY A 46 6.94 3.92 8.46
CA GLY A 46 6.73 2.82 9.39
C GLY A 46 5.69 3.13 10.47
N THR A 47 5.66 4.38 10.96
CA THR A 47 4.66 4.84 11.93
C THR A 47 3.27 4.97 11.31
N GLN A 48 3.16 5.48 10.08
CA GLN A 48 1.89 5.62 9.37
C GLN A 48 1.26 4.26 9.05
N VAL A 49 2.04 3.34 8.47
CA VAL A 49 1.52 2.01 8.10
C VAL A 49 1.09 1.22 9.34
N ARG A 50 1.82 1.35 10.46
CA ARG A 50 1.39 0.82 11.76
C ARG A 50 0.10 1.46 12.24
N GLY A 51 -0.06 2.77 12.08
CA GLY A 51 -1.28 3.49 12.44
C GLY A 51 -2.51 2.94 11.71
N ILE A 52 -2.37 2.61 10.42
CA ILE A 52 -3.45 1.97 9.64
C ILE A 52 -3.78 0.58 10.20
N HIS A 53 -2.77 -0.26 10.45
CA HIS A 53 -3.01 -1.58 11.03
C HIS A 53 -3.64 -1.52 12.43
N GLN A 54 -3.16 -0.61 13.29
CA GLN A 54 -3.73 -0.39 14.61
C GLN A 54 -5.21 0.00 14.54
N ALA A 55 -5.61 0.80 13.56
CA ALA A 55 -7.01 1.12 13.30
C ALA A 55 -7.81 -0.12 12.86
N MET A 56 -7.23 -0.99 12.03
CA MET A 56 -7.84 -2.27 11.65
C MET A 56 -8.01 -3.22 12.85
N VAL A 57 -7.03 -3.31 13.75
CA VAL A 57 -7.10 -4.09 14.99
C VAL A 57 -8.18 -3.53 15.93
N THR A 58 -8.23 -2.20 16.08
CA THR A 58 -9.26 -1.54 16.90
C THR A 58 -10.67 -1.83 16.37
N TRP A 59 -10.83 -1.81 15.04
CA TRP A 59 -12.05 -2.22 14.38
C TRP A 59 -12.39 -3.69 14.65
N ALA A 60 -11.42 -4.59 14.49
CA ALA A 60 -11.57 -6.02 14.69
C ALA A 60 -12.11 -6.38 16.08
N GLY A 61 -11.68 -5.65 17.12
CA GLY A 61 -12.14 -5.83 18.50
C GLY A 61 -13.66 -5.70 18.69
N SER A 62 -14.35 -4.93 17.83
CA SER A 62 -15.82 -4.80 17.85
C SER A 62 -16.51 -5.56 16.71
N ASN A 63 -15.75 -6.20 15.82
CA ASN A 63 -16.25 -6.77 14.56
C ASN A 63 -15.86 -8.26 14.39
N LYS A 64 -15.99 -9.06 15.46
CA LYS A 64 -15.70 -10.50 15.46
C LYS A 64 -14.29 -10.82 14.98
N GLU A 65 -13.33 -10.00 15.42
CA GLU A 65 -11.90 -10.08 15.07
C GLU A 65 -11.61 -9.89 13.56
N ARG A 66 -12.60 -9.49 12.74
CA ARG A 66 -12.37 -9.28 11.31
C ARG A 66 -11.99 -7.84 11.03
N PHE A 67 -11.07 -7.67 10.10
CA PHE A 67 -10.74 -6.35 9.58
C PHE A 67 -11.92 -5.77 8.76
N PRO A 68 -11.96 -4.44 8.53
CA PRO A 68 -13.07 -3.79 7.84
C PRO A 68 -13.34 -4.38 6.45
N LEU A 69 -14.61 -4.64 6.15
CA LEU A 69 -15.07 -5.07 4.82
C LEU A 69 -16.29 -4.25 4.41
N PRO A 70 -16.19 -3.40 3.36
CA PRO A 70 -17.31 -2.64 2.83
C PRO A 70 -18.56 -3.50 2.54
N SER A 71 -18.38 -4.71 2.03
CA SER A 71 -19.47 -5.67 1.73
C SER A 71 -20.26 -6.10 2.97
N GLN A 72 -19.62 -6.12 4.14
CA GLN A 72 -20.28 -6.49 5.40
C GLN A 72 -21.02 -5.31 6.03
N LEU A 73 -20.62 -4.08 5.71
CA LEU A 73 -21.23 -2.84 6.20
C LEU A 73 -22.43 -2.43 5.34
N ASP A 74 -22.23 -2.30 4.03
CA ASP A 74 -23.24 -1.78 3.11
C ASP A 74 -24.04 -2.90 2.45
N LYS A 75 -24.71 -3.71 3.25
CA LYS A 75 -25.56 -4.80 2.72
C LYS A 75 -26.74 -4.27 1.89
N ALA A 76 -27.25 -3.09 2.25
CA ALA A 76 -28.39 -2.45 1.59
C ALA A 76 -28.02 -1.69 0.30
N GLY A 77 -26.73 -1.51 -0.01
CA GLY A 77 -26.31 -0.74 -1.19
C GLY A 77 -26.55 0.78 -1.07
N ALA A 78 -26.60 1.30 0.15
CA ALA A 78 -26.75 2.73 0.43
C ALA A 78 -25.52 3.54 -0.01
N THR A 79 -24.32 2.96 0.01
CA THR A 79 -23.10 3.69 -0.37
C THR A 79 -22.73 3.46 -1.83
N ILE A 80 -22.62 2.19 -2.25
CA ILE A 80 -22.36 1.83 -3.64
C ILE A 80 -23.26 0.66 -4.03
N THR A 81 -23.84 0.70 -5.22
CA THR A 81 -24.58 -0.44 -5.79
C THR A 81 -23.58 -1.47 -6.36
N PRO A 82 -23.68 -2.77 -6.01
CA PRO A 82 -22.85 -3.82 -6.62
C PRO A 82 -22.97 -3.88 -8.15
N ALA A 83 -21.91 -4.29 -8.84
CA ALA A 83 -21.82 -4.16 -10.30
C ALA A 83 -22.56 -5.23 -11.15
N LEU A 84 -23.14 -6.31 -10.59
CA LEU A 84 -23.84 -7.37 -11.35
C LEU A 84 -24.89 -8.17 -10.53
N PRO A 85 -25.91 -8.78 -11.18
CA PRO A 85 -27.18 -8.18 -11.55
C PRO A 85 -28.26 -8.34 -10.45
N ALA A 86 -29.28 -7.50 -10.56
CA ALA A 86 -30.49 -7.45 -9.76
C ALA A 86 -31.26 -8.80 -9.69
N SER A 87 -30.85 -9.71 -8.81
CA SER A 87 -31.81 -10.62 -8.19
C SER A 87 -32.36 -9.94 -6.93
N PRO A 88 -33.69 -9.77 -6.78
CA PRO A 88 -34.31 -9.07 -5.66
C PRO A 88 -34.17 -9.77 -4.29
N THR A 89 -33.35 -10.84 -4.21
CA THR A 89 -33.00 -11.57 -2.99
C THR A 89 -31.58 -11.25 -2.46
N ALA A 90 -30.92 -10.21 -2.98
CA ALA A 90 -29.50 -9.85 -2.83
C ALA A 90 -28.99 -9.52 -1.40
N ASN A 91 -29.04 -10.52 -0.51
CA ASN A 91 -28.22 -10.62 0.71
C ASN A 91 -27.11 -11.68 0.55
N ASP A 92 -26.84 -12.14 -0.67
CA ASP A 92 -25.71 -13.03 -0.87
C ASP A 92 -24.42 -12.22 -0.64
N LEU A 93 -23.58 -12.68 0.29
CA LEU A 93 -22.34 -11.99 0.64
C LEU A 93 -21.38 -11.91 -0.53
N ASN A 94 -21.52 -12.77 -1.55
CA ASN A 94 -20.59 -12.91 -2.67
C ASN A 94 -20.74 -11.74 -3.66
N THR A 95 -21.96 -11.36 -4.03
CA THR A 95 -22.23 -10.21 -4.92
C THR A 95 -21.87 -8.88 -4.27
N GLN A 96 -22.02 -8.77 -2.95
CA GLN A 96 -21.62 -7.59 -2.18
C GLN A 96 -20.09 -7.40 -2.13
N ARG A 97 -19.29 -8.46 -2.34
CA ARG A 97 -17.81 -8.38 -2.29
C ARG A 97 -17.20 -7.49 -3.38
N SER A 98 -17.95 -7.12 -4.43
CA SER A 98 -17.46 -6.17 -5.44
C SER A 98 -17.07 -4.81 -4.85
N LYS A 99 -17.52 -4.51 -3.62
CA LYS A 99 -17.19 -3.28 -2.88
C LYS A 99 -15.85 -3.33 -2.15
N ASP A 100 -15.26 -4.51 -1.94
CA ASP A 100 -14.07 -4.71 -1.09
C ASP A 100 -12.76 -4.42 -1.86
N ASN A 101 -12.65 -3.24 -2.47
CA ASN A 101 -11.39 -2.73 -3.02
C ASN A 101 -10.60 -1.92 -1.97
N THR A 102 -9.33 -1.63 -2.25
CA THR A 102 -8.45 -0.95 -1.28
C THR A 102 -8.98 0.43 -0.90
N GLY A 103 -9.52 1.18 -1.86
CA GLY A 103 -10.06 2.52 -1.62
C GLY A 103 -11.21 2.52 -0.63
N ASN A 104 -12.21 1.66 -0.86
CA ASN A 104 -13.38 1.56 0.03
C ASN A 104 -12.99 1.05 1.42
N ILE A 105 -12.07 0.07 1.52
CA ILE A 105 -11.61 -0.46 2.82
C ILE A 105 -10.96 0.66 3.66
N LEU A 106 -10.04 1.44 3.05
CA LEU A 106 -9.40 2.56 3.75
C LEU A 106 -10.39 3.69 4.05
N SER A 107 -11.31 3.95 3.13
CA SER A 107 -12.37 4.96 3.32
C SER A 107 -13.26 4.64 4.52
N VAL A 108 -13.57 3.36 4.77
CA VAL A 108 -14.29 2.94 5.99
C VAL A 108 -13.52 3.32 7.26
N LEU A 109 -12.20 3.15 7.29
CA LEU A 109 -11.40 3.54 8.45
C LEU A 109 -11.35 5.06 8.65
N ILE A 110 -11.29 5.84 7.56
CA ILE A 110 -11.34 7.30 7.60
C ILE A 110 -12.70 7.79 8.10
N TRP A 111 -13.79 7.22 7.58
CA TRP A 111 -15.16 7.57 7.95
C TRP A 111 -15.43 7.43 9.45
N ASN A 112 -14.84 6.42 10.08
CA ASN A 112 -14.97 6.17 11.52
C ASN A 112 -14.00 7.00 12.39
N ASN A 113 -13.27 7.95 11.79
CA ASN A 113 -12.23 8.76 12.42
C ASN A 113 -11.10 7.93 13.06
N SER A 114 -10.88 6.70 12.59
CA SER A 114 -9.79 5.85 13.09
C SER A 114 -8.44 6.23 12.49
N ILE A 115 -8.45 6.74 11.25
CA ILE A 115 -7.28 7.28 10.55
C ILE A 115 -7.68 8.54 9.78
N THR A 116 -6.68 9.31 9.34
CA THR A 116 -6.89 10.46 8.43
C THR A 116 -6.33 10.16 7.03
N PRO A 117 -6.78 10.84 5.97
CA PRO A 117 -6.28 10.62 4.61
C PRO A 117 -4.75 10.75 4.46
N GLU A 118 -4.11 11.58 5.30
CA GLU A 118 -2.66 11.77 5.31
C GLU A 118 -1.89 10.51 5.72
N LEU A 119 -2.51 9.62 6.50
CA LEU A 119 -1.87 8.36 6.90
C LEU A 119 -1.76 7.38 5.73
N CYS A 120 -2.65 7.48 4.73
CA CYS A 120 -2.70 6.57 3.58
C CYS A 120 -1.58 6.81 2.57
N VAL A 121 -0.88 7.96 2.62
CA VAL A 121 0.19 8.30 1.68
C VAL A 121 1.54 8.34 2.39
N SER A 122 2.49 7.60 1.84
CA SER A 122 3.85 7.53 2.37
C SER A 122 4.59 8.86 2.20
N PRO A 123 5.35 9.34 3.20
CA PRO A 123 6.24 10.49 3.04
C PRO A 123 7.42 10.21 2.10
N ALA A 124 7.64 8.93 1.74
CA ALA A 124 8.66 8.48 0.82
C ALA A 124 8.09 8.16 -0.57
N GLU A 125 6.78 8.37 -0.80
CA GLU A 125 6.14 8.13 -2.07
C GLU A 125 6.86 8.88 -3.21
N ALA A 126 7.15 8.14 -4.27
CA ALA A 126 7.93 8.62 -5.42
C ALA A 126 7.04 8.87 -6.64
N SER A 127 5.82 8.32 -6.67
CA SER A 127 4.88 8.49 -7.78
C SER A 127 4.16 9.84 -7.72
N GLY A 128 4.14 10.57 -8.84
CA GLY A 128 3.34 11.80 -8.98
C GLY A 128 1.82 11.54 -9.07
N SER A 129 1.43 10.28 -9.26
CA SER A 129 0.04 9.84 -9.35
C SER A 129 -0.55 9.45 -7.99
N VAL A 130 0.21 9.54 -6.89
CA VAL A 130 -0.28 9.27 -5.54
C VAL A 130 -0.26 10.56 -4.73
N LYS A 131 -1.41 10.99 -4.21
CA LYS A 131 -1.57 12.25 -3.48
C LYS A 131 -2.54 12.09 -2.32
N VAL A 132 -2.30 12.85 -1.25
CA VAL A 132 -3.25 12.93 -0.13
C VAL A 132 -4.60 13.46 -0.64
N ASP A 133 -5.68 12.91 -0.10
CA ASP A 133 -7.03 13.35 -0.43
C ASP A 133 -7.46 14.55 0.43
N ASP A 134 -7.33 15.76 -0.10
CA ASP A 134 -7.79 17.01 0.53
C ASP A 134 -9.32 17.24 0.40
N GLY A 135 -10.03 16.29 -0.22
CA GLY A 135 -11.45 16.38 -0.57
C GLY A 135 -12.35 15.36 0.12
N TYR A 136 -11.87 14.68 1.16
CA TYR A 136 -12.63 13.62 1.84
C TYR A 136 -13.95 14.13 2.43
N GLN A 137 -15.06 13.45 2.11
CA GLN A 137 -16.40 13.81 2.55
C GLN A 137 -16.88 12.86 3.67
N ASN A 138 -16.72 13.29 4.92
CA ASN A 138 -17.13 12.54 6.12
C ASN A 138 -18.66 12.51 6.37
N ALA A 139 -19.44 13.22 5.57
CA ALA A 139 -20.89 13.26 5.69
C ALA A 139 -21.53 13.52 4.33
N SER A 140 -22.57 12.76 3.99
CA SER A 140 -23.33 12.93 2.73
C SER A 140 -22.46 13.03 1.46
N PRO A 141 -21.56 12.06 1.21
CA PRO A 141 -20.64 12.11 0.09
C PRO A 141 -21.39 12.10 -1.25
N ASP A 142 -20.88 12.87 -2.21
CA ASP A 142 -21.61 13.13 -3.46
C ASP A 142 -21.69 11.93 -4.39
N LYS A 143 -20.73 10.99 -4.28
CA LYS A 143 -20.71 9.74 -5.05
C LYS A 143 -21.50 8.62 -4.40
N ALA A 144 -22.01 8.78 -3.18
CA ALA A 144 -22.82 7.73 -2.57
C ALA A 144 -24.18 7.63 -3.24
N GLN A 145 -24.66 6.38 -3.39
CA GLN A 145 -25.98 6.08 -3.92
C GLN A 145 -27.09 6.77 -3.10
N THR A 146 -26.99 6.72 -1.78
CA THR A 146 -27.87 7.39 -0.81
C THR A 146 -27.03 8.19 0.17
N LYS A 147 -26.83 9.48 -0.10
CA LYS A 147 -25.93 10.37 0.67
C LYS A 147 -26.15 10.30 2.19
N ALA A 148 -27.41 10.38 2.63
CA ALA A 148 -27.75 10.39 4.05
C ALA A 148 -27.40 9.08 4.79
N ASN A 149 -27.31 7.96 4.07
CA ASN A 149 -27.07 6.63 4.64
C ASN A 149 -25.70 6.06 4.25
N ALA A 150 -24.85 6.87 3.62
CA ALA A 150 -23.50 6.47 3.25
C ALA A 150 -22.71 6.00 4.49
N GLN A 151 -21.91 4.96 4.32
CA GLN A 151 -21.10 4.34 5.38
C GLN A 151 -19.60 4.60 5.17
N TRP A 152 -19.22 5.20 4.03
CA TRP A 152 -17.89 5.71 3.71
C TRP A 152 -18.02 6.68 2.52
N ASP A 153 -16.93 7.37 2.19
CA ASP A 153 -16.84 8.16 0.95
C ASP A 153 -16.36 7.28 -0.23
N PRO A 154 -17.22 6.95 -1.20
CA PRO A 154 -16.85 6.09 -2.32
C PRO A 154 -16.01 6.81 -3.39
N ALA A 155 -15.74 8.10 -3.23
CA ALA A 155 -14.84 8.86 -4.11
C ALA A 155 -13.37 8.79 -3.68
N PHE A 156 -13.04 8.20 -2.52
CA PHE A 156 -11.66 7.98 -2.08
C PHE A 156 -10.98 6.90 -2.95
N ALA A 157 -9.84 7.23 -3.55
CA ALA A 157 -9.13 6.36 -4.49
C ALA A 157 -8.07 5.51 -3.78
N GLY A 158 -8.22 4.19 -3.73
CA GLY A 158 -7.14 3.31 -3.27
C GLY A 158 -6.08 3.08 -4.34
N THR A 159 -6.48 3.19 -5.61
CA THR A 159 -5.60 3.08 -6.78
C THR A 159 -6.00 4.09 -7.87
N PRO A 160 -5.13 4.40 -8.85
CA PRO A 160 -5.46 5.30 -9.94
C PRO A 160 -6.60 4.81 -10.85
N ASN A 161 -6.87 3.50 -10.81
CA ASN A 161 -7.82 2.81 -11.69
C ASN A 161 -9.20 2.64 -11.04
N ASP A 162 -9.41 3.11 -9.81
CA ASP A 162 -10.67 2.91 -9.09
C ASP A 162 -11.81 3.66 -9.81
N THR A 163 -12.67 2.89 -10.49
CA THR A 163 -13.83 3.42 -11.20
C THR A 163 -14.86 3.92 -10.19
N GLY A 164 -14.78 5.20 -9.83
CA GLY A 164 -15.53 5.83 -8.74
C GLY A 164 -14.72 6.93 -8.04
N ALA A 165 -13.40 6.78 -8.06
CA ALA A 165 -12.43 7.78 -7.65
C ALA A 165 -12.28 8.88 -8.73
N GLY A 166 -12.93 10.01 -8.49
CA GLY A 166 -12.92 11.15 -9.43
C GLY A 166 -14.22 11.95 -9.40
N ASN A 167 -14.07 13.25 -9.12
CA ASN A 167 -15.00 14.30 -8.66
C ASN A 167 -16.53 14.02 -8.62
N PRO A 168 -17.16 14.33 -7.48
CA PRO A 168 -18.02 15.50 -7.37
C PRO A 168 -17.64 16.36 -6.15
N SER A 169 -17.84 17.67 -6.33
CA SER A 169 -17.49 18.81 -5.47
C SER A 169 -16.03 19.32 -5.52
N GLY A 170 -15.82 20.38 -6.32
CA GLY A 170 -14.82 21.42 -6.04
C GLY A 170 -13.46 21.35 -6.76
N GLY A 171 -13.23 20.39 -7.68
CA GLY A 171 -12.01 20.35 -8.50
C GLY A 171 -10.74 19.89 -7.76
N ARG A 172 -10.86 19.50 -6.47
CA ARG A 172 -9.74 19.04 -5.65
C ARG A 172 -9.33 17.59 -5.96
N ARG A 173 -10.30 16.73 -6.29
CA ARG A 173 -10.07 15.31 -6.66
C ARG A 173 -9.93 15.15 -8.18
N GLN A 174 -8.86 14.47 -8.61
CA GLN A 174 -8.50 14.28 -10.02
C GLN A 174 -8.60 12.80 -10.40
N THR A 175 -9.15 12.52 -11.58
CA THR A 175 -9.15 11.15 -12.16
C THR A 175 -7.72 10.69 -12.43
N GLY A 176 -7.42 9.42 -12.18
CA GLY A 176 -6.08 8.85 -12.38
C GLY A 176 -5.09 9.17 -11.26
N ILE A 177 -5.55 9.72 -10.14
CA ILE A 177 -4.77 9.89 -8.92
C ILE A 177 -5.23 8.85 -7.88
N SER A 178 -4.26 8.19 -7.25
CA SER A 178 -4.45 7.35 -6.06
C SER A 178 -4.28 8.16 -4.79
N ASN A 179 -4.99 7.78 -3.73
CA ASN A 179 -4.87 8.33 -2.38
C ASN A 179 -4.21 7.36 -1.40
N ASN A 180 -3.54 6.32 -1.89
CA ASN A 180 -2.90 5.31 -1.08
C ASN A 180 -1.55 4.83 -1.65
N SER A 181 -0.56 4.72 -0.76
CA SER A 181 0.80 4.22 -1.03
C SER A 181 1.05 2.79 -0.55
N TYR A 182 0.11 2.19 0.17
CA TYR A 182 0.31 0.90 0.84
C TYR A 182 -0.41 -0.25 0.14
N ALA A 183 0.06 -1.46 0.38
CA ALA A 183 -0.56 -2.69 -0.07
C ALA A 183 -0.99 -3.49 1.17
N HIS A 184 -2.10 -4.21 1.08
CA HIS A 184 -2.62 -5.02 2.18
C HIS A 184 -2.91 -6.44 1.74
N ILE A 185 -3.15 -7.32 2.71
CA ILE A 185 -3.59 -8.69 2.46
C ILE A 185 -4.93 -8.71 1.73
N PRO A 186 -5.09 -9.47 0.63
CA PRO A 186 -6.37 -9.48 -0.07
C PRO A 186 -7.41 -10.18 0.82
N PRO A 187 -8.60 -9.61 1.03
CA PRO A 187 -9.67 -10.28 1.78
C PRO A 187 -10.31 -11.46 1.01
N PHE A 188 -9.64 -11.98 -0.02
CA PHE A 188 -10.18 -12.93 -0.99
C PHE A 188 -9.28 -14.16 -1.13
N GLY A 189 -9.81 -15.22 -1.73
CA GLY A 189 -9.04 -16.40 -2.09
C GLY A 189 -8.50 -17.13 -0.86
N ALA A 190 -7.32 -17.76 -0.99
CA ALA A 190 -6.72 -18.54 0.08
C ALA A 190 -6.38 -17.71 1.34
N ARG A 191 -6.17 -16.40 1.17
CA ARG A 191 -5.79 -15.47 2.25
C ARG A 191 -7.00 -14.80 2.94
N GLU A 192 -8.23 -15.05 2.48
CA GLU A 192 -9.44 -14.50 3.12
C GLU A 192 -9.55 -14.86 4.61
N SER A 193 -9.16 -16.08 4.98
CA SER A 193 -9.17 -16.55 6.37
C SER A 193 -8.23 -15.74 7.28
N ARG A 194 -7.26 -15.03 6.69
CA ARG A 194 -6.26 -14.19 7.38
C ARG A 194 -6.65 -12.71 7.40
N TRP A 195 -7.79 -12.32 6.82
CA TRP A 195 -8.35 -10.96 6.95
C TRP A 195 -9.01 -10.76 8.33
N ARG A 196 -8.20 -10.88 9.38
CA ARG A 196 -8.59 -10.81 10.79
C ARG A 196 -7.37 -10.59 11.68
N ASP A 197 -7.65 -10.16 12.90
CA ASP A 197 -6.68 -10.10 13.98
C ASP A 197 -6.35 -11.54 14.43
N THR A 198 -5.16 -12.04 14.08
CA THR A 198 -4.67 -13.38 14.43
C THR A 198 -3.57 -13.34 15.48
N TYR A 199 -3.12 -12.15 15.89
CA TYR A 199 -1.99 -11.94 16.82
C TYR A 199 -0.68 -12.63 16.40
N THR A 200 -0.54 -13.00 15.12
CA THR A 200 0.60 -13.78 14.64
C THR A 200 1.71 -12.87 14.11
N ALA A 201 2.93 -13.05 14.63
CA ALA A 201 4.10 -12.28 14.22
C ALA A 201 4.60 -12.61 12.81
N THR A 202 4.26 -13.79 12.27
CA THR A 202 4.75 -14.25 10.94
C THR A 202 3.80 -13.95 9.79
N GLU A 203 2.71 -13.20 10.03
CA GLU A 203 1.71 -12.89 9.02
C GLU A 203 1.75 -11.40 8.66
N ALA A 204 2.30 -11.09 7.47
CA ALA A 204 2.30 -9.74 6.94
C ALA A 204 0.86 -9.29 6.59
N VAL A 205 0.41 -8.15 7.09
CA VAL A 205 -0.97 -7.67 6.89
C VAL A 205 -1.02 -6.47 5.96
N ILE A 206 -0.15 -5.49 6.17
CA ILE A 206 -0.09 -4.26 5.39
C ILE A 206 1.35 -3.76 5.34
N GLY A 207 1.76 -3.18 4.21
CA GLY A 207 3.12 -2.70 4.03
C GLY A 207 3.27 -1.73 2.87
N SER A 208 4.48 -1.23 2.68
CA SER A 208 4.82 -0.49 1.47
C SER A 208 4.55 -1.35 0.24
N ARG A 209 3.86 -0.80 -0.77
CA ARG A 209 3.63 -1.50 -2.04
C ARG A 209 4.96 -1.78 -2.76
N GLY A 210 4.97 -2.80 -3.61
CA GLY A 210 6.19 -3.30 -4.26
C GLY A 210 6.06 -3.60 -5.74
N PRO A 211 7.20 -3.86 -6.41
CA PRO A 211 7.27 -4.15 -7.82
C PRO A 211 6.84 -5.60 -8.09
N GLN A 212 6.76 -5.93 -9.36
CA GLN A 212 6.53 -7.29 -9.79
C GLN A 212 7.83 -8.09 -9.85
N TYR A 213 7.76 -9.29 -9.31
CA TYR A 213 8.77 -10.31 -9.45
C TYR A 213 8.29 -11.37 -10.44
N ASN A 214 9.23 -12.00 -11.13
CA ASN A 214 8.94 -13.15 -11.96
C ASN A 214 8.43 -14.29 -11.06
N GLY A 215 7.21 -14.72 -11.30
CA GLY A 215 6.56 -15.81 -10.60
C GLY A 215 5.76 -16.58 -11.63
N THR A 216 5.96 -17.90 -11.68
CA THR A 216 5.54 -18.63 -12.88
C THR A 216 4.93 -19.95 -12.52
N THR A 217 3.75 -20.14 -13.11
CA THR A 217 3.15 -21.42 -13.42
C THR A 217 4.21 -22.46 -13.79
N GLY A 218 4.41 -23.43 -12.90
CA GLY A 218 4.94 -24.77 -13.16
C GLY A 218 6.43 -24.94 -13.48
N ALA A 219 7.08 -24.05 -14.23
CA ALA A 219 8.45 -24.27 -14.73
C ALA A 219 9.55 -23.47 -14.00
N ASP A 220 9.23 -22.31 -13.43
CA ASP A 220 10.23 -21.43 -12.81
C ASP A 220 10.44 -21.65 -11.31
N GLN A 221 9.75 -22.63 -10.72
CA GLN A 221 10.14 -23.12 -9.39
C GLN A 221 11.61 -23.56 -9.37
N ALA A 222 12.13 -24.14 -10.46
CA ALA A 222 13.54 -24.56 -10.57
C ALA A 222 14.52 -23.39 -10.72
N THR A 223 14.13 -22.32 -11.43
CA THR A 223 14.96 -21.12 -11.61
C THR A 223 15.06 -20.31 -10.32
N TYR A 224 13.93 -20.12 -9.60
CA TYR A 224 13.89 -19.49 -8.28
C TYR A 224 14.75 -20.25 -7.25
N GLN A 225 14.75 -21.59 -7.31
CA GLN A 225 15.56 -22.45 -6.43
C GLN A 225 17.07 -22.19 -6.53
N THR A 226 17.54 -21.65 -7.65
CA THR A 226 18.97 -21.52 -7.93
C THR A 226 19.44 -20.05 -7.94
N ALA A 227 18.56 -19.10 -8.29
CA ALA A 227 18.91 -17.70 -8.51
C ALA A 227 18.18 -16.67 -7.62
N GLY A 228 17.22 -17.10 -6.78
CA GLY A 228 16.41 -16.21 -5.95
C GLY A 228 15.32 -15.45 -6.72
N TRP A 229 14.58 -14.59 -6.02
CA TRP A 229 13.49 -13.78 -6.60
C TRP A 229 14.04 -12.72 -7.54
N GLN A 230 13.58 -12.73 -8.80
CA GLN A 230 14.02 -11.79 -9.83
C GLN A 230 12.91 -10.79 -10.18
N LEU A 231 13.26 -9.52 -10.35
CA LEU A 231 12.31 -8.51 -10.83
C LEU A 231 11.86 -8.84 -12.25
N LEU A 232 10.59 -8.64 -12.53
CA LEU A 232 10.07 -8.74 -13.89
C LEU A 232 10.67 -7.61 -14.75
N THR A 233 11.09 -7.92 -15.98
CA THR A 233 11.61 -6.88 -16.88
C THR A 233 10.48 -5.94 -17.32
N GLY A 234 10.71 -4.63 -17.22
CA GLY A 234 9.83 -3.58 -17.74
C GLY A 234 9.19 -2.70 -16.66
N ALA A 235 8.15 -1.96 -17.06
CA ALA A 235 7.48 -0.92 -16.27
C ALA A 235 7.08 -1.36 -14.86
N THR A 236 6.54 -2.58 -14.73
CA THR A 236 6.00 -3.06 -13.45
C THR A 236 7.00 -3.76 -12.55
N GLY A 237 8.22 -4.02 -13.03
CA GLY A 237 9.29 -4.64 -12.24
C GLY A 237 10.54 -3.77 -12.19
N THR A 238 11.50 -3.98 -13.09
CA THR A 238 12.81 -3.28 -13.10
C THR A 238 12.70 -1.75 -13.22
N GLU A 239 11.63 -1.24 -13.82
CA GLU A 239 11.39 0.20 -13.99
C GLU A 239 10.32 0.75 -13.01
N SER A 240 9.82 -0.09 -12.10
CA SER A 240 8.73 0.29 -11.21
C SER A 240 9.14 1.39 -10.26
N VAL A 241 8.27 2.39 -10.12
CA VAL A 241 8.46 3.51 -9.18
C VAL A 241 8.53 3.03 -7.73
N THR A 242 7.90 1.90 -7.41
CA THR A 242 7.88 1.30 -6.07
C THR A 242 9.27 0.95 -5.53
N LEU A 243 10.24 0.66 -6.42
CA LEU A 243 11.65 0.44 -6.05
C LEU A 243 12.29 1.68 -5.40
N ASN A 244 11.83 2.87 -5.78
CA ASN A 244 12.40 4.14 -5.34
C ASN A 244 11.74 4.71 -4.08
N ILE A 245 10.67 4.09 -3.56
CA ILE A 245 9.98 4.58 -2.35
C ILE A 245 10.93 4.51 -1.16
N LEU A 246 11.35 3.29 -0.77
CA LEU A 246 12.32 3.09 0.32
C LEU A 246 13.55 2.28 -0.11
N GLY A 247 13.45 1.55 -1.23
CA GLY A 247 14.49 0.68 -1.76
C GLY A 247 15.63 1.37 -2.51
N SER A 248 16.17 0.61 -3.44
CA SER A 248 17.22 1.01 -4.39
C SER A 248 16.77 0.72 -5.82
N LYS A 249 17.55 1.12 -6.81
CA LYS A 249 17.21 0.92 -8.23
C LYS A 249 16.91 -0.52 -8.62
N ASN A 250 17.46 -1.51 -7.90
CA ASN A 250 17.38 -2.93 -8.28
C ASN A 250 16.82 -3.81 -7.17
N ALA A 251 16.45 -3.25 -6.02
CA ALA A 251 15.99 -4.02 -4.88
C ALA A 251 14.92 -3.24 -4.11
N TRP A 252 13.79 -3.92 -3.90
CA TRP A 252 12.72 -3.41 -3.06
C TRP A 252 13.15 -3.40 -1.59
N ALA A 253 12.72 -2.37 -0.89
CA ALA A 253 12.71 -2.33 0.56
C ALA A 253 11.45 -1.57 1.01
N GLY A 254 10.92 -1.92 2.17
CA GLY A 254 9.67 -1.34 2.65
C GLY A 254 9.42 -1.64 4.12
N ASN A 255 8.54 -0.85 4.73
CA ASN A 255 8.03 -1.19 6.06
C ASN A 255 6.85 -2.14 5.90
N VAL A 256 6.89 -3.24 6.65
CA VAL A 256 5.83 -4.25 6.69
C VAL A 256 5.34 -4.36 8.12
N VAL A 257 4.02 -4.38 8.27
CA VAL A 257 3.33 -4.59 9.54
C VAL A 257 2.79 -6.00 9.57
N TYR A 258 3.09 -6.70 10.65
CA TYR A 258 2.61 -8.04 10.91
C TYR A 258 1.39 -8.01 11.83
N ASN A 259 0.69 -9.14 11.95
CA ASN A 259 -0.62 -9.20 12.60
C ASN A 259 -0.57 -8.92 14.11
N ASP A 260 0.57 -9.17 14.76
CA ASP A 260 0.86 -8.73 16.14
C ASP A 260 1.18 -7.22 16.25
N ASN A 261 1.02 -6.46 15.17
CA ASN A 261 1.22 -5.01 15.06
C ASN A 261 2.67 -4.53 15.23
N HIS A 262 3.65 -5.43 15.16
CA HIS A 262 5.05 -5.01 15.02
C HIS A 262 5.34 -4.57 13.58
N VAL A 263 6.32 -3.68 13.44
CA VAL A 263 6.76 -3.16 12.14
C VAL A 263 8.21 -3.58 11.93
N THR A 264 8.48 -4.19 10.78
CA THR A 264 9.83 -4.53 10.38
C THR A 264 10.16 -3.84 9.07
N PHE A 265 11.36 -3.28 8.99
CA PHE A 265 11.87 -2.76 7.73
C PHE A 265 12.53 -3.89 6.95
N GLU A 266 11.85 -4.34 5.91
CA GLU A 266 12.29 -5.43 5.06
C GLU A 266 13.14 -4.89 3.92
N THR A 267 14.31 -5.49 3.70
CA THR A 267 15.21 -5.15 2.58
C THR A 267 15.10 -6.13 1.42
N ARG A 268 14.14 -7.06 1.50
CA ARG A 268 13.89 -8.11 0.53
C ARG A 268 12.38 -8.39 0.47
N PRO A 269 11.85 -8.82 -0.69
CA PRO A 269 10.42 -9.05 -0.88
C PRO A 269 9.92 -10.34 -0.21
N ASP A 270 10.81 -11.17 0.33
CA ASP A 270 10.53 -12.48 0.93
C ASP A 270 11.01 -12.54 2.39
N PRO A 271 10.32 -11.90 3.36
CA PRO A 271 10.73 -11.90 4.76
C PRO A 271 11.00 -13.32 5.29
N ILE A 272 11.94 -13.46 6.25
CA ILE A 272 12.29 -14.78 6.80
C ILE A 272 11.09 -15.39 7.55
N GLU A 273 10.29 -14.53 8.18
CA GLU A 273 9.18 -14.92 9.05
C GLU A 273 7.96 -15.38 8.26
N THR A 274 7.69 -14.74 7.13
CA THR A 274 6.61 -15.10 6.22
C THR A 274 7.04 -16.31 5.39
N THR A 275 6.46 -17.47 5.68
CA THR A 275 6.89 -18.74 5.08
C THR A 275 5.71 -19.51 4.50
N TYR A 276 6.00 -20.33 3.49
CA TYR A 276 5.03 -21.23 2.86
C TYR A 276 5.65 -22.60 2.58
N ARG A 277 4.77 -23.57 2.27
CA ARG A 277 5.17 -24.90 1.84
C ARG A 277 4.92 -25.08 0.35
N ARG A 278 5.93 -25.56 -0.37
CA ARG A 278 5.90 -25.72 -1.82
C ARG A 278 5.03 -26.89 -2.25
N ALA A 279 4.35 -26.72 -3.38
CA ALA A 279 3.67 -27.82 -4.05
C ALA A 279 4.60 -28.96 -4.42
N GLY A 280 4.23 -30.19 -4.07
CA GLY A 280 4.95 -31.41 -4.45
C GLY A 280 6.23 -31.71 -3.65
N GLN A 281 6.57 -30.94 -2.60
CA GLN A 281 7.67 -31.31 -1.71
C GLN A 281 7.26 -32.42 -0.73
N THR A 282 8.07 -33.48 -0.67
CA THR A 282 7.89 -34.62 0.27
C THR A 282 8.45 -34.35 1.66
N THR A 283 9.29 -33.31 1.82
CA THR A 283 9.86 -32.88 3.09
C THR A 283 9.03 -31.74 3.70
N ASN A 284 8.96 -31.67 5.04
CA ASN A 284 8.34 -30.54 5.77
C ASN A 284 9.15 -29.23 5.67
N ALA A 285 9.92 -29.04 4.60
CA ALA A 285 10.73 -27.85 4.40
C ALA A 285 9.81 -26.65 4.13
N VAL A 286 9.95 -25.61 4.96
CA VAL A 286 9.24 -24.34 4.78
C VAL A 286 10.24 -23.34 4.23
N VAL A 287 9.82 -22.51 3.28
CA VAL A 287 10.67 -21.51 2.62
C VAL A 287 10.05 -20.12 2.74
N PRO A 288 10.87 -19.05 2.69
CA PRO A 288 10.36 -17.68 2.64
C PRO A 288 9.41 -17.47 1.46
N ASP A 289 8.27 -16.88 1.74
CA ASP A 289 7.18 -16.55 0.80
C ASP A 289 7.38 -15.11 0.31
N ASN A 290 7.22 -14.88 -1.00
CA ASN A 290 7.34 -13.53 -1.53
C ASN A 290 6.03 -12.76 -1.38
N LEU A 291 6.13 -11.58 -0.78
CA LEU A 291 4.98 -10.75 -0.46
C LEU A 291 4.11 -10.39 -1.68
N PHE A 292 4.72 -10.31 -2.88
CA PHE A 292 4.11 -9.78 -4.09
C PHE A 292 3.83 -10.82 -5.17
N VAL A 293 4.25 -12.08 -4.99
CA VAL A 293 4.14 -13.14 -6.02
C VAL A 293 3.04 -14.14 -5.70
N ASP A 294 2.38 -14.63 -6.75
CA ASP A 294 1.42 -15.71 -6.67
C ASP A 294 2.13 -17.02 -6.97
N GLU A 295 2.46 -17.78 -5.94
CA GLU A 295 3.21 -19.03 -6.06
C GLU A 295 2.38 -20.26 -5.72
N THR A 296 2.70 -21.38 -6.36
CA THR A 296 2.04 -22.67 -6.13
C THR A 296 2.45 -23.22 -4.76
N ASP A 297 1.51 -23.22 -3.81
CA ASP A 297 1.69 -23.88 -2.51
C ASP A 297 1.17 -25.34 -2.54
N GLU A 298 1.53 -26.13 -1.53
CA GLU A 298 1.13 -27.54 -1.42
C GLU A 298 -0.38 -27.78 -1.47
N THR A 299 -1.16 -26.78 -1.10
CA THR A 299 -2.60 -26.92 -0.95
C THR A 299 -3.40 -26.35 -2.12
N GLN A 300 -2.82 -25.50 -2.97
CA GLN A 300 -3.56 -24.76 -4.00
C GLN A 300 -2.73 -24.50 -5.28
N PRO A 301 -3.28 -24.79 -6.47
CA PRO A 301 -2.66 -24.38 -7.73
C PRO A 301 -2.74 -22.86 -7.93
N VAL A 302 -1.78 -22.30 -8.66
CA VAL A 302 -1.81 -20.89 -9.12
C VAL A 302 -3.05 -20.66 -9.98
N ASP A 303 -3.79 -19.60 -9.70
CA ASP A 303 -4.97 -19.18 -10.47
C ASP A 303 -4.78 -17.74 -11.00
N ASN A 304 -5.52 -17.36 -12.04
CA ASN A 304 -5.52 -16.04 -12.66
C ASN A 304 -6.15 -14.98 -11.73
N ASN A 305 -5.53 -14.71 -10.58
CA ASN A 305 -5.95 -13.78 -9.51
C ASN A 305 -7.18 -14.18 -8.68
N ARG A 306 -7.81 -15.35 -8.90
CA ARG A 306 -9.06 -15.73 -8.22
C ARG A 306 -8.84 -16.40 -6.86
N ARG A 307 -7.68 -17.03 -6.66
CA ARG A 307 -7.26 -17.74 -5.44
C ARG A 307 -5.85 -17.39 -5.01
N SER A 308 -5.39 -16.19 -5.37
CA SER A 308 -3.98 -15.82 -5.27
C SER A 308 -3.42 -15.98 -3.87
N ASN A 309 -2.22 -16.53 -3.77
CA ASN A 309 -1.53 -16.73 -2.50
C ASN A 309 -0.71 -15.51 -2.03
N ASN A 310 -0.71 -14.41 -2.78
CA ASN A 310 0.11 -13.24 -2.44
C ASN A 310 -0.34 -12.58 -1.15
N TRP A 311 0.64 -12.05 -0.44
CA TRP A 311 0.42 -11.37 0.82
C TRP A 311 0.03 -9.91 0.70
N LEU A 312 0.61 -9.13 -0.21
CA LEU A 312 0.39 -7.68 -0.25
C LEU A 312 -0.01 -7.24 -1.66
N ARG A 313 -1.22 -6.71 -1.80
CA ARG A 313 -1.75 -6.21 -3.08
C ARG A 313 -2.64 -4.98 -2.88
N PRO A 314 -2.45 -3.89 -3.64
CA PRO A 314 -3.48 -2.88 -3.81
C PRO A 314 -4.53 -3.38 -4.82
N LEU A 315 -5.78 -3.45 -4.40
CA LEU A 315 -6.92 -3.89 -5.19
C LEU A 315 -7.64 -2.69 -5.79
N SER A 316 -7.72 -2.67 -7.12
CA SER A 316 -8.41 -1.60 -7.85
C SER A 316 -9.91 -1.88 -8.02
N THR A 317 -10.22 -2.98 -8.69
CA THR A 317 -11.60 -3.41 -8.95
C THR A 317 -11.76 -4.87 -8.58
N VAL A 318 -12.92 -5.18 -8.01
CA VAL A 318 -13.34 -6.54 -7.70
C VAL A 318 -14.60 -6.83 -8.50
N THR A 319 -14.50 -7.78 -9.41
CA THR A 319 -15.64 -8.22 -10.22
C THR A 319 -16.09 -9.58 -9.73
N VAL A 320 -17.34 -9.67 -9.28
CA VAL A 320 -17.93 -10.92 -8.80
C VAL A 320 -19.02 -11.37 -9.78
N SER A 321 -18.97 -12.65 -10.15
CA SER A 321 -20.02 -13.36 -10.85
C SER A 321 -20.53 -14.53 -9.99
N ALA A 322 -21.62 -15.17 -10.40
CA ALA A 322 -22.22 -16.30 -9.68
C ALA A 322 -21.25 -17.46 -9.39
N THR A 323 -20.16 -17.58 -10.16
CA THR A 323 -19.20 -18.69 -10.03
C THR A 323 -17.75 -18.23 -9.87
N THR A 324 -17.45 -16.93 -10.01
CA THR A 324 -16.07 -16.44 -10.13
C THR A 324 -15.91 -15.05 -9.50
N THR A 325 -14.84 -14.85 -8.73
CA THR A 325 -14.36 -13.52 -8.33
C THR A 325 -13.06 -13.21 -9.04
N THR A 326 -12.98 -12.09 -9.76
CA THR A 326 -11.78 -11.61 -10.44
C THR A 326 -11.27 -10.36 -9.74
N LEU A 327 -10.00 -10.37 -9.35
CA LEU A 327 -9.32 -9.25 -8.70
C LEU A 327 -8.44 -8.52 -9.72
N THR A 328 -8.68 -7.23 -9.89
CA THR A 328 -7.79 -6.33 -10.64
C THR A 328 -6.79 -5.71 -9.67
N ILE A 329 -5.54 -6.10 -9.81
CA ILE A 329 -4.44 -5.61 -8.97
C ILE A 329 -3.85 -4.38 -9.64
N TRP A 330 -3.60 -3.33 -8.86
CA TRP A 330 -2.82 -2.22 -9.36
C TRP A 330 -1.34 -2.56 -9.35
N ARG A 331 -0.72 -2.40 -10.53
CA ARG A 331 0.71 -2.55 -10.77
C ARG A 331 1.18 -1.18 -11.26
N ASP A 332 2.19 -0.62 -10.59
CA ASP A 332 2.81 0.65 -10.96
C ASP A 332 3.60 0.53 -12.27
#